data_AF-A0A519SC08-F1
#
_entry.id   AF-A0A519SC08-F1
#
_cell.length_a   1.000
_cell.length_b   1.000
_cell.length_c   1.000
_cell.angle_alpha   90.00
_cell.angle_beta   90.00
_cell.angle_gamma   90.00
#
_symmetry.space_group_name_H-M   'P 1'
#
loop_
_entity.id
_entity.type
_entity.pdbx_description
1 polymer ?
#
loop_
_entity_poly.entity_id
_entity_poly.type
_entity_poly.pdbx_seq_one_letter_code
_entity_poly.pdbx_strand_id
1 'polypeptide(L)' 'MGLLKTAILGAAVYAGFKYVTKKDPITGKSIVDDIKDQAPEWMEKAKGYKRDFDTRVDYAKEDLGI' A
#
# COMPACT_ATOMS: atom_id res chain seq x y z
N MET A 1 0.55 6.00 22.74
CA MET A 1 0.92 4.82 21.90
C MET A 1 0.67 5.17 20.44
N GLY A 2 1.66 5.63 19.67
CA GLY A 2 1.40 5.97 18.26
C GLY A 2 2.63 6.36 17.44
N LEU A 3 3.56 7.11 18.03
CA LEU A 3 4.70 7.67 17.31
C LEU A 3 5.66 6.61 16.73
N LEU A 4 5.90 5.51 17.45
CA LEU A 4 6.70 4.39 16.97
C LEU A 4 6.05 3.65 15.79
N LYS A 5 4.72 3.45 15.82
CA LYS A 5 3.99 2.80 14.73
C LYS A 5 3.99 3.66 13.47
N THR A 6 3.80 4.98 13.62
CA THR A 6 3.89 5.94 12.51
C THR A 6 5.31 6.08 11.99
N ALA A 7 6.32 6.01 12.86
CA ALA A 7 7.74 6.03 12.46
C ALA A 7 8.13 4.78 11.68
N ILE A 8 7.67 3.60 12.10
CA ILE A 8 7.90 2.33 11.37
C ILE A 8 7.17 2.36 10.02
N LEU A 9 5.92 2.82 10.00
CA LEU A 9 5.16 2.95 8.74
C LEU A 9 5.83 3.96 7.80
N GLY A 10 6.26 5.10 8.32
CA GLY A 10 7.01 6.11 7.57
C GLY A 10 8.35 5.59 7.06
N ALA A 11 9.08 4.82 7.86
CA ALA A 11 10.33 4.18 7.46
C ALA A 11 10.11 3.12 6.37
N ALA A 12 9.06 2.31 6.46
CA ALA A 12 8.71 1.31 5.45
C ALA A 12 8.29 1.96 4.13
N VAL A 13 7.46 3.01 4.18
CA VAL A 13 7.08 3.80 3.01
C VAL A 13 8.31 4.48 2.40
N TYR A 14 9.18 5.08 3.21
CA TYR A 14 10.40 5.71 2.73
C TYR A 14 11.38 4.70 2.14
N ALA A 15 11.54 3.52 2.74
CA ALA A 15 12.39 2.46 2.22
C ALA A 15 11.84 1.89 0.91
N GLY A 16 10.53 1.61 0.85
CA GLY A 16 9.85 1.16 -0.38
C GLY A 16 9.94 2.22 -1.47
N PHE A 17 9.66 3.47 -1.16
CA PHE A 17 9.79 4.58 -2.11
C PHE A 17 11.24 4.76 -2.54
N LYS A 18 12.22 4.75 -1.64
CA LYS A 18 13.66 4.84 -1.98
C LYS A 18 14.14 3.65 -2.83
N TYR A 19 13.55 2.47 -2.65
CA TYR A 19 13.89 1.29 -3.44
C TYR A 19 13.29 1.35 -4.83
N VAL A 20 12.02 1.78 -4.94
CA VAL A 20 11.32 1.99 -6.21
C VAL A 20 11.84 3.22 -6.98
N THR A 21 12.28 4.27 -6.27
CA THR A 21 12.82 5.51 -6.86
C THR A 21 14.33 5.52 -7.01
N LYS A 22 15.05 4.51 -6.50
CA LYS A 22 16.43 4.26 -6.93
C LYS A 22 16.36 4.01 -8.43
N LYS A 23 16.78 5.00 -9.21
CA LYS A 23 16.83 4.93 -10.67
C LYS A 23 17.54 3.64 -11.05
N ASP A 24 16.81 2.72 -11.66
CA ASP A 24 17.41 1.58 -12.31
C ASP A 24 18.26 2.11 -13.47
N PRO A 25 19.59 1.86 -13.48
CA PRO A 25 20.47 2.33 -14.56
C PRO A 25 20.15 1.68 -15.91
N ILE A 26 19.23 0.69 -15.96
CA ILE A 26 18.91 -0.08 -17.16
C ILE A 26 17.76 0.54 -17.97
N THR A 27 16.75 1.14 -17.34
CA THR A 27 15.53 1.52 -18.09
C THR A 27 15.36 3.01 -18.32
N GLY A 28 15.88 3.91 -17.48
CA GLY A 28 15.90 5.36 -17.75
C GLY A 28 14.56 6.02 -18.14
N LYS A 29 13.42 5.32 -18.00
CA LYS A 29 12.11 5.69 -18.55
C LYS A 29 10.97 5.22 -17.62
N SER A 30 10.07 6.16 -17.29
CA SER A 30 8.61 6.05 -17.08
C SER A 30 7.94 4.95 -16.22
N ILE A 31 8.59 4.26 -15.27
CA ILE A 31 7.82 3.44 -14.29
C ILE A 31 6.86 4.31 -13.45
N VAL A 32 7.22 5.57 -13.19
CA VAL A 32 6.32 6.54 -12.52
C VAL A 32 5.13 6.92 -13.41
N ASP A 33 5.30 7.01 -14.73
CA ASP A 33 4.18 7.26 -15.65
C ASP A 33 3.31 6.00 -15.81
N ASP A 34 3.89 4.80 -15.94
CA ASP A 34 3.12 3.55 -15.98
C ASP A 34 2.37 3.29 -14.67
N ILE A 35 2.96 3.59 -13.50
CA ILE A 35 2.27 3.56 -12.22
C ILE A 35 1.17 4.62 -12.15
N LYS A 36 1.35 5.78 -12.81
CA LYS A 36 0.36 6.87 -12.80
C LYS A 36 -0.81 6.58 -13.74
N ASP A 37 -0.57 5.94 -14.88
CA ASP A 37 -1.59 5.44 -15.81
C ASP A 37 -2.31 4.21 -15.24
N GLN A 38 -1.61 3.32 -14.53
CA GLN A 38 -2.24 2.21 -13.81
C GLN A 38 -2.71 2.57 -12.40
N ALA A 39 -2.42 3.76 -11.88
CA ALA A 39 -2.85 4.22 -10.55
C ALA A 39 -4.36 4.03 -10.30
N PRO A 40 -5.27 4.37 -11.24
CA PRO A 40 -6.69 4.13 -11.05
C PRO A 40 -7.01 2.64 -10.85
N GLU A 41 -6.41 1.73 -11.64
CA GLU A 41 -6.60 0.29 -11.46
C GLU A 41 -6.07 -0.21 -10.11
N TRP A 42 -4.92 0.30 -9.68
CA TRP A 42 -4.32 -0.09 -8.41
C TRP A 42 -5.12 0.43 -7.22
N MET A 43 -5.70 1.62 -7.35
CA MET A 43 -6.65 2.19 -6.38
C MET A 43 -7.96 1.38 -6.32
N GLU A 44 -8.49 0.94 -7.47
CA GLU A 44 -9.66 0.07 -7.50
C GLU A 44 -9.39 -1.29 -6.87
N LYS A 45 -8.26 -1.94 -7.21
CA LYS A 45 -7.82 -3.20 -6.59
C LYS A 45 -7.62 -3.03 -5.10
N ALA A 46 -6.95 -1.97 -4.66
CA ALA A 46 -6.76 -1.67 -3.24
C ALA A 46 -8.09 -1.45 -2.51
N LYS A 47 -9.06 -0.76 -3.13
CA LYS A 47 -10.42 -0.59 -2.58
C LYS A 47 -11.19 -1.91 -2.49
N GLY A 48 -11.03 -2.81 -3.46
CA GLY A 48 -11.60 -4.16 -3.44
C GLY A 48 -11.03 -4.98 -2.28
N TYR A 49 -9.70 -5.10 -2.23
CA TYR A 49 -8.99 -5.79 -1.15
C TYR A 49 -9.31 -5.24 0.23
N LYS A 50 -9.40 -3.91 0.36
CA LYS A 50 -9.81 -3.30 1.63
C LYS A 50 -11.22 -3.72 2.02
N ARG A 51 -12.17 -3.73 1.08
CA ARG A 51 -13.57 -4.15 1.35
C ARG A 51 -13.65 -5.61 1.77
N ASP A 52 -12.96 -6.51 1.07
CA ASP A 52 -12.85 -7.92 1.44
C ASP A 52 -12.21 -8.10 2.82
N PHE A 53 -11.15 -7.36 3.11
CA PHE A 53 -10.47 -7.42 4.39
C PHE A 53 -11.36 -6.88 5.52
N ASP A 54 -12.04 -5.75 5.30
CA ASP A 54 -12.97 -5.16 6.25
C ASP A 54 -14.11 -6.14 6.54
N THR A 55 -14.70 -6.74 5.49
CA THR A 55 -15.75 -7.75 5.59
C THR A 55 -15.31 -8.95 6.41
N ARG A 56 -14.11 -9.49 6.13
CA ARG A 56 -13.55 -10.63 6.90
C ARG A 56 -13.23 -10.26 8.33
N VAL A 57 -12.74 -9.04 8.56
CA VAL A 57 -12.44 -8.53 9.89
C VAL A 57 -13.74 -8.30 10.67
N ASP A 58 -14.80 -7.82 10.02
CA ASP A 58 -16.10 -7.60 10.63
C ASP A 58 -16.75 -8.91 11.04
N TYR A 59 -16.77 -9.92 10.14
CA TYR A 59 -17.20 -11.27 10.50
C TYR A 59 -16.36 -11.88 11.63
N ALA A 60 -15.04 -11.70 11.60
CA ALA A 60 -14.18 -12.19 12.66
C ALA A 60 -14.41 -11.47 14.00
N LYS A 61 -14.76 -10.18 13.98
CA LYS A 61 -15.13 -9.43 15.19
C LYS A 61 -16.48 -9.89 15.75
N GLU A 62 -17.46 -10.08 14.86
CA GLU A 62 -18.80 -10.54 15.22
C GLU A 62 -18.76 -11.95 15.84
N ASP A 63 -17.94 -12.85 15.29
CA ASP A 63 -17.72 -14.20 15.84
C ASP A 63 -16.96 -14.19 17.18
N LEU A 64 -16.07 -13.22 17.38
CA LEU A 64 -15.31 -13.03 18.63
C LEU A 64 -16.06 -12.22 19.71
N GLY A 65 -17.24 -11.67 19.39
CA GLY A 65 -18.06 -10.90 20.33
C GLY A 65 -17.43 -9.61 20.84
N ILE A 66 -16.53 -8.99 20.05
CA ILE A 66 -15.82 -7.73 20.37
C ILE A 66 -16.15 -6.59 19.40
#